data_AF-A0A930GUS6-F1
#
_entry.id   AF-A0A930GUS6-F1
#
_cell.length_a   1.000
_cell.length_b   1.000
_cell.length_c   1.000
_cell.angle_alpha   90.00
_cell.angle_beta   90.00
_cell.angle_gamma   90.00
#
_symmetry.space_group_name_H-M   'P 1'
#
loop_
_entity.id
_entity.type
_entity.pdbx_description
1 polymer ?
#
loop_
_entity_poly.entity_id
_entity_poly.type
_entity_poly.pdbx_seq_one_letter_code
_entity_poly.pdbx_strand_id
1 'polypeptide(L)'
;MEITGLRDIFLSQEEYLDTEVMVSGWVRSNRDSKNFGFLVISDGTFFTPLQVVYHDSLENFAQVAKLGVGAAVIVEGKLVATPEAKQPFELQASSITVEGDTEASYPLQKKRHTLEYLRTIPHLRPRTNTFQAVFRIRSQVAYALHSFFQERGFVYVHTPIITASDTEGAGEMFQVTTLPLESVPMEKDEVQYGEDFFGKKTSLTVSGQLNGETFAQAFRDIYTFGPTFRAEKSNTQRHAAEFWMIEPEMAFADLDDVMFIAEDMLKYVIQYVLVNAPEELEFLNQFVDKGLLERLNHIVESEFARVTYTEAVEILQKQNDRFEYKVEWGCDLQTEHERYLTEEVYKRPVFVTDYPKDIKAFYMKLNEDGKTVAAVDCLVPGIGEIIGGSQREDDYEKLKNRMEELK
;
A
#
# COMPACT_ATOMS: atom_id res chain seq x y z
N MET A 1 -30.21 4.14 -24.28
CA MET A 1 -29.00 4.98 -24.18
C MET A 1 -27.81 4.06 -23.89
N GLU A 2 -26.56 4.51 -23.96
CA GLU A 2 -25.43 3.74 -23.40
C GLU A 2 -25.21 4.16 -21.94
N ILE A 3 -24.72 3.27 -21.08
CA ILE A 3 -24.43 3.61 -19.68
C ILE A 3 -23.16 4.45 -19.63
N THR A 4 -23.26 5.66 -19.10
CA THR A 4 -22.12 6.55 -18.81
C THR A 4 -21.59 6.29 -17.41
N GLY A 5 -20.27 6.15 -17.26
CA GLY A 5 -19.62 6.03 -15.96
C GLY A 5 -19.64 7.34 -15.19
N LEU A 6 -19.77 7.28 -13.86
CA LEU A 6 -19.77 8.49 -13.03
C LEU A 6 -18.46 9.26 -13.13
N ARG A 7 -17.33 8.56 -13.29
CA ARG A 7 -16.02 9.18 -13.54
C ARG A 7 -16.05 10.14 -14.73
N ASP A 8 -16.64 9.74 -15.85
CA ASP A 8 -16.66 10.57 -17.05
C ASP A 8 -17.53 11.81 -16.85
N ILE A 9 -18.67 11.65 -16.14
CA ILE A 9 -19.54 12.77 -15.77
C ILE A 9 -18.81 13.77 -14.86
N PHE A 10 -18.07 13.29 -13.86
CA PHE A 10 -17.34 14.19 -12.94
C PHE A 10 -16.13 14.87 -13.59
N LEU A 11 -15.41 14.18 -14.48
CA LEU A 11 -14.23 14.74 -15.15
C LEU A 11 -14.58 15.64 -16.35
N SER A 12 -15.70 15.37 -17.03
CA SER A 12 -16.14 16.11 -18.21
C SER A 12 -17.54 16.71 -18.03
N GLN A 13 -17.80 17.31 -16.85
CA GLN A 13 -19.15 17.78 -16.48
C GLN A 13 -19.82 18.68 -17.53
N GLU A 14 -19.05 19.56 -18.18
CA GLU A 14 -19.57 20.52 -19.16
C GLU A 14 -20.16 19.83 -20.41
N GLU A 15 -19.69 18.62 -20.75
CA GLU A 15 -20.18 17.84 -21.89
C GLU A 15 -21.55 17.19 -21.60
N TYR A 16 -21.84 16.91 -20.32
CA TYR A 16 -23.04 16.20 -19.90
C TYR A 16 -24.12 17.11 -19.32
N LEU A 17 -23.77 18.33 -18.91
CA LEU A 17 -24.74 19.29 -18.37
C LEU A 17 -25.86 19.57 -19.37
N ASP A 18 -27.09 19.60 -18.85
CA ASP A 18 -28.32 19.79 -19.61
C ASP A 18 -28.63 18.70 -20.66
N THR A 19 -27.94 17.57 -20.62
CA THR A 19 -28.20 16.41 -21.48
C THR A 19 -28.88 15.26 -20.73
N GLU A 20 -29.56 14.39 -21.48
CA GLU A 20 -30.06 13.12 -20.96
C GLU A 20 -28.92 12.11 -20.89
N VAL A 21 -28.73 11.51 -19.72
CA VAL A 21 -27.71 10.50 -19.46
C VAL A 21 -28.34 9.27 -18.81
N MET A 22 -27.69 8.12 -19.00
CA MET A 22 -28.05 6.87 -18.35
C MET A 22 -26.87 6.41 -17.50
N VAL A 23 -27.09 6.24 -16.21
CA VAL A 23 -26.07 5.83 -15.23
C VAL A 23 -26.50 4.57 -14.52
N SER A 24 -25.55 3.81 -13.98
CA SER A 24 -25.85 2.64 -13.16
C SER A 24 -24.97 2.62 -11.91
N GLY A 25 -25.42 1.97 -10.85
CA GLY A 25 -24.62 1.85 -9.64
C GLY A 25 -25.41 1.32 -8.45
N TRP A 26 -24.79 1.45 -7.28
CA TRP A 26 -25.35 0.99 -6.02
C TRP A 26 -25.78 2.15 -5.13
N VAL A 27 -26.96 2.02 -4.54
CA VAL A 27 -27.52 3.00 -3.60
C VAL A 27 -26.62 3.10 -2.36
N ARG A 28 -26.05 4.28 -2.12
CA ARG A 28 -25.32 4.66 -0.90
C ARG A 28 -26.26 5.18 0.18
N SER A 29 -27.30 5.89 -0.23
CA SER A 29 -28.38 6.30 0.65
C SER A 29 -29.63 6.68 -0.12
N ASN A 30 -30.78 6.55 0.54
CA ASN A 30 -32.06 6.98 0.04
C ASN A 30 -32.72 7.90 1.08
N ARG A 31 -33.28 9.03 0.65
CA ARG A 31 -34.05 9.95 1.48
C ARG A 31 -35.33 10.30 0.73
N ASP A 32 -36.44 9.69 1.12
CA ASP A 32 -37.73 9.99 0.55
C ASP A 32 -38.42 11.18 1.23
N SER A 33 -39.36 11.77 0.50
CA SER A 33 -40.31 12.78 0.95
C SER A 33 -41.64 12.51 0.24
N LYS A 34 -42.69 13.25 0.60
CA LYS A 34 -44.04 12.93 0.14
C LYS A 34 -44.20 12.88 -1.39
N ASN A 35 -43.53 13.78 -2.12
CA ASN A 35 -43.71 13.96 -3.57
C ASN A 35 -42.40 13.79 -4.36
N PHE A 36 -41.28 13.60 -3.69
CA PHE A 36 -39.95 13.46 -4.31
C PHE A 36 -38.98 12.80 -3.33
N GLY A 37 -37.80 12.42 -3.80
CA GLY A 37 -36.73 11.97 -2.92
C GLY A 37 -35.36 12.08 -3.57
N PHE A 38 -34.34 11.74 -2.78
CA PHE A 38 -32.94 11.79 -3.15
C PHE A 38 -32.30 10.42 -2.99
N LEU A 39 -31.89 9.84 -4.11
CA LEU A 39 -30.96 8.73 -4.13
C LEU A 39 -29.54 9.28 -4.23
N VAL A 40 -28.61 8.64 -3.52
CA VAL A 40 -27.19 8.83 -3.71
C VAL A 40 -26.65 7.52 -4.24
N ILE A 41 -26.09 7.52 -5.45
CA ILE A 41 -25.59 6.31 -6.10
C ILE A 41 -24.08 6.40 -6.33
N SER A 42 -23.41 5.26 -6.30
CA SER A 42 -22.00 5.14 -6.64
C SER A 42 -21.78 3.89 -7.46
N ASP A 43 -21.01 4.00 -8.52
CA ASP A 43 -20.60 2.90 -9.41
C ASP A 43 -19.17 2.41 -9.10
N GLY A 44 -18.47 3.09 -8.18
CA GLY A 44 -17.08 2.83 -7.82
C GLY A 44 -16.03 3.45 -8.75
N THR A 45 -16.43 4.05 -9.88
CA THR A 45 -15.49 4.63 -10.88
C THR A 45 -14.95 5.99 -10.44
N PHE A 46 -15.73 6.73 -9.65
CA PHE A 46 -15.35 7.98 -9.00
C PHE A 46 -15.57 7.92 -7.49
N PHE A 47 -14.83 8.74 -6.73
CA PHE A 47 -14.95 8.75 -5.27
C PHE A 47 -16.26 9.42 -4.83
N THR A 48 -16.56 10.58 -5.40
CA THR A 48 -17.79 11.32 -5.11
C THR A 48 -18.99 10.59 -5.72
N PRO A 49 -20.04 10.30 -4.93
CA PRO A 49 -21.25 9.68 -5.46
C PRO A 49 -22.15 10.72 -6.16
N LEU A 50 -23.00 10.25 -7.08
CA LEU A 50 -23.97 11.08 -7.78
C LEU A 50 -25.27 11.19 -6.98
N GLN A 51 -25.78 12.41 -6.81
CA GLN A 51 -27.14 12.64 -6.33
C GLN A 51 -28.13 12.51 -7.50
N VAL A 52 -29.19 11.75 -7.26
CA VAL A 52 -30.31 11.54 -8.17
C VAL A 52 -31.58 12.03 -7.47
N VAL A 53 -32.31 12.93 -8.11
CA VAL A 53 -33.62 13.42 -7.67
C VAL A 53 -34.70 12.65 -8.41
N TYR A 54 -35.66 12.11 -7.67
CA TYR A 54 -36.79 11.39 -8.26
C TYR A 54 -38.12 11.94 -7.74
N HIS A 55 -39.16 11.93 -8.57
CA HIS A 55 -40.46 12.52 -8.27
C HIS A 55 -41.57 11.46 -8.26
N ASP A 56 -42.71 11.79 -7.64
CA ASP A 56 -43.92 10.96 -7.60
C ASP A 56 -44.55 10.67 -8.98
N SER A 57 -44.06 11.34 -10.03
CA SER A 57 -44.36 11.04 -11.43
C SER A 57 -43.74 9.73 -11.93
N LEU A 58 -42.77 9.14 -11.22
CA LEU A 58 -42.21 7.82 -11.59
C LEU A 58 -43.25 6.71 -11.38
N GLU A 59 -43.41 5.83 -12.36
CA GLU A 59 -44.35 4.70 -12.30
C GLU A 59 -44.09 3.78 -11.09
N ASN A 60 -42.82 3.60 -10.73
CA ASN A 60 -42.38 2.78 -9.59
C ASN A 60 -41.95 3.60 -8.37
N PHE A 61 -42.44 4.83 -8.20
CA PHE A 61 -42.07 5.73 -7.09
C PHE A 61 -42.13 5.05 -5.72
N ALA A 62 -43.20 4.29 -5.43
CA ALA A 62 -43.38 3.62 -4.15
C ALA A 62 -42.35 2.51 -3.88
N GLN A 63 -41.79 1.90 -4.93
CA GLN A 63 -40.69 0.94 -4.83
C GLN A 63 -39.37 1.67 -4.60
N VAL A 64 -39.09 2.69 -5.43
CA VAL A 64 -37.87 3.50 -5.36
C VAL A 64 -37.72 4.16 -3.99
N ALA A 65 -38.81 4.69 -3.42
CA ALA A 65 -38.83 5.31 -2.10
C ALA A 65 -38.44 4.36 -0.95
N LYS A 66 -38.48 3.04 -1.17
CA LYS A 66 -38.14 2.03 -0.16
C LYS A 66 -36.79 1.36 -0.40
N LEU A 67 -36.06 1.73 -1.45
CA LEU A 67 -34.77 1.11 -1.77
C LEU A 67 -33.77 1.28 -0.62
N GLY A 68 -33.18 0.16 -0.22
CA GLY A 68 -32.15 0.08 0.81
C GLY A 68 -30.76 0.41 0.27
N VAL A 69 -29.81 0.63 1.20
CA VAL A 69 -28.39 0.75 0.87
C VAL A 69 -27.90 -0.56 0.27
N GLY A 70 -27.19 -0.49 -0.86
CA GLY A 70 -26.67 -1.66 -1.57
C GLY A 70 -27.52 -2.10 -2.76
N ALA A 71 -28.72 -1.53 -2.95
CA ALA A 71 -29.56 -1.87 -4.10
C ALA A 71 -28.89 -1.40 -5.40
N ALA A 72 -28.99 -2.22 -6.44
CA ALA A 72 -28.45 -1.92 -7.77
C ALA A 72 -29.55 -1.27 -8.63
N VAL A 73 -29.23 -0.13 -9.23
CA VAL A 73 -30.16 0.64 -10.06
C VAL A 73 -29.51 1.09 -11.36
N ILE A 74 -30.35 1.25 -12.38
CA ILE A 74 -30.07 2.00 -13.60
C ILE A 74 -31.00 3.22 -13.59
N VAL A 75 -30.45 4.40 -13.83
CA VAL A 75 -31.19 5.66 -13.80
C VAL A 75 -30.99 6.36 -15.13
N GLU A 76 -32.09 6.73 -15.78
CA GLU A 76 -32.08 7.66 -16.89
C GLU A 76 -32.61 9.01 -16.40
N GLY A 77 -32.02 10.09 -16.88
CA GLY A 77 -32.47 11.43 -16.54
C GLY A 77 -31.61 12.54 -17.09
N LYS A 78 -32.04 13.77 -16.82
CA LYS A 78 -31.34 14.97 -17.24
C LYS A 78 -30.33 15.42 -16.18
N LEU A 79 -29.07 15.61 -16.55
CA LEU A 79 -28.06 16.17 -15.65
C LEU A 79 -28.25 17.68 -15.55
N VAL A 80 -28.36 18.20 -14.32
CA VAL A 80 -28.65 19.62 -14.06
C VAL A 80 -27.65 20.20 -13.08
N ALA A 81 -27.13 21.40 -13.38
CA ALA A 81 -26.22 22.12 -12.50
C ALA A 81 -26.94 22.60 -11.23
N THR A 82 -26.24 22.55 -10.09
CA THR A 82 -26.77 22.99 -8.79
C THR A 82 -25.83 24.00 -8.14
N PRO A 83 -25.73 25.24 -8.69
CA PRO A 83 -24.72 26.22 -8.28
C PRO A 83 -24.85 26.68 -6.81
N GLU A 84 -26.04 26.57 -6.23
CA GLU A 84 -26.32 26.94 -4.83
C GLU A 84 -26.17 25.75 -3.86
N ALA A 85 -25.92 24.54 -4.37
CA ALA A 85 -25.81 23.34 -3.57
C ALA A 85 -24.34 22.96 -3.27
N LYS A 86 -24.13 22.00 -2.37
CA LYS A 86 -22.78 21.49 -2.06
C LYS A 86 -22.21 20.65 -3.20
N GLN A 87 -23.08 19.90 -3.87
CA GLN A 87 -22.74 19.15 -5.06
C GLN A 87 -22.80 20.08 -6.29
N PRO A 88 -21.93 19.91 -7.29
CA PRO A 88 -21.90 20.76 -8.48
C PRO A 88 -23.11 20.54 -9.41
N PHE A 89 -23.66 19.33 -9.39
CA PHE A 89 -24.79 18.92 -10.22
C PHE A 89 -25.56 17.76 -9.59
N GLU A 90 -26.73 17.47 -10.14
CA GLU A 90 -27.56 16.31 -9.81
C GLU A 90 -28.25 15.76 -11.06
N LEU A 91 -28.71 14.51 -10.99
CA LEU A 91 -29.46 13.86 -12.05
C LEU A 91 -30.96 13.91 -11.74
N GLN A 92 -31.74 14.58 -12.58
CA GLN A 92 -33.20 14.62 -12.50
C GLN A 92 -33.77 13.37 -13.21
N ALA A 93 -34.14 12.36 -12.43
CA ALA A 93 -34.53 11.06 -12.95
C ALA A 93 -35.85 11.11 -13.72
N SER A 94 -35.81 10.65 -14.97
CA SER A 94 -36.99 10.38 -15.80
C SER A 94 -37.42 8.90 -15.68
N SER A 95 -36.48 7.98 -15.46
CA SER A 95 -36.75 6.57 -15.20
C SER A 95 -35.73 5.98 -14.20
N ILE A 96 -36.17 5.01 -13.39
CA ILE A 96 -35.31 4.24 -12.48
C ILE A 96 -35.68 2.77 -12.57
N THR A 97 -34.75 1.95 -13.06
CA THR A 97 -34.87 0.50 -13.10
C THR A 97 -34.11 -0.10 -11.91
N VAL A 98 -34.77 -0.99 -11.16
CA VAL A 98 -34.17 -1.72 -10.04
C VAL A 98 -33.66 -3.06 -10.53
N GLU A 99 -32.34 -3.18 -10.71
CA GLU A 99 -31.69 -4.41 -11.19
C GLU A 99 -31.50 -5.44 -10.07
N GLY A 100 -31.38 -4.99 -8.83
CA GLY A 100 -31.26 -5.85 -7.67
C GLY A 100 -31.62 -5.13 -6.39
N ASP A 101 -32.56 -5.68 -5.63
CA ASP A 101 -32.94 -5.11 -4.33
C ASP A 101 -31.94 -5.51 -3.23
N THR A 102 -32.11 -4.96 -2.02
CA THR A 102 -31.28 -5.31 -0.86
C THR A 102 -32.12 -5.60 0.37
N GLU A 103 -31.76 -6.68 1.05
CA GLU A 103 -32.41 -7.08 2.29
C GLU A 103 -32.03 -6.18 3.47
N ALA A 104 -32.92 -6.10 4.47
CA ALA A 104 -32.66 -5.40 5.73
C ALA A 104 -31.47 -6.01 6.52
N SER A 105 -31.09 -7.25 6.24
CA SER A 105 -29.95 -7.97 6.81
C SER A 105 -28.59 -7.47 6.29
N TYR A 106 -28.56 -6.61 5.26
CA TYR A 106 -27.33 -6.17 4.61
C TYR A 106 -26.35 -5.52 5.61
N PRO A 107 -25.10 -5.99 5.73
CA PRO A 107 -24.17 -5.56 6.78
C PRO A 107 -23.84 -4.05 6.78
N LEU A 108 -23.74 -3.43 5.59
CA LEU A 108 -23.32 -2.03 5.44
C LEU A 108 -24.50 -1.06 5.50
N GLN A 109 -25.35 -1.21 6.52
CA GLN A 109 -26.40 -0.23 6.83
C GLN A 109 -25.82 1.18 6.97
N LYS A 110 -26.65 2.21 6.74
CA LYS A 110 -26.30 3.64 6.84
C LYS A 110 -26.03 4.09 8.28
N LYS A 111 -24.95 3.58 8.87
CA LYS A 111 -24.44 3.89 10.20
C LYS A 111 -22.92 3.85 10.20
N ARG A 112 -22.30 4.42 11.24
CA ARG A 112 -20.86 4.29 11.43
C ARG A 112 -20.51 2.83 11.74
N HIS A 113 -19.53 2.30 11.01
CA HIS A 113 -18.92 0.99 11.27
C HIS A 113 -17.50 1.20 11.78
N THR A 114 -17.06 0.39 12.73
CA THR A 114 -15.66 0.42 13.19
C THR A 114 -14.76 -0.25 12.14
N LEU A 115 -13.49 0.14 12.08
CA LEU A 115 -12.52 -0.54 11.21
C LEU A 115 -12.39 -2.03 11.56
N GLU A 116 -12.52 -2.37 12.85
CA GLU A 116 -12.50 -3.76 13.32
C GLU A 116 -13.66 -4.59 12.77
N TYR A 117 -14.89 -4.06 12.79
CA TYR A 117 -16.02 -4.72 12.16
C TYR A 117 -15.81 -4.86 10.64
N LEU A 118 -15.29 -3.83 9.98
CA LEU A 118 -15.05 -3.90 8.54
C LEU A 118 -13.99 -4.95 8.15
N ARG A 119 -13.06 -5.30 9.05
CA ARG A 119 -12.11 -6.41 8.85
C ARG A 119 -12.79 -7.79 8.83
N THR A 120 -13.95 -7.97 9.48
CA THR A 120 -14.67 -9.25 9.48
C THR A 120 -15.49 -9.49 8.21
N ILE A 121 -15.70 -8.46 7.39
CA ILE A 121 -16.44 -8.51 6.12
C ILE A 121 -15.61 -7.97 4.94
N PRO A 122 -14.42 -8.54 4.66
CA PRO A 122 -13.49 -8.02 3.66
C PRO A 122 -14.08 -7.99 2.23
N HIS A 123 -15.03 -8.87 1.94
CA HIS A 123 -15.74 -8.94 0.66
C HIS A 123 -16.73 -7.77 0.43
N LEU A 124 -17.15 -7.06 1.49
CA LEU A 124 -18.07 -5.91 1.39
C LEU A 124 -17.40 -4.58 1.71
N ARG A 125 -16.37 -4.54 2.59
CA ARG A 125 -15.75 -3.29 3.04
C ARG A 125 -15.29 -2.33 1.92
N PRO A 126 -14.86 -2.75 0.71
CA PRO A 126 -14.51 -1.83 -0.37
C PRO A 126 -15.67 -0.92 -0.79
N ARG A 127 -16.92 -1.30 -0.45
CA ARG A 127 -18.13 -0.48 -0.65
C ARG A 127 -18.30 0.60 0.42
N THR A 128 -17.35 0.84 1.30
CA THR A 128 -17.38 1.96 2.26
C THR A 128 -16.45 3.07 1.79
N ASN A 129 -16.72 4.33 2.14
CA ASN A 129 -15.90 5.47 1.69
C ASN A 129 -14.42 5.30 2.06
N THR A 130 -14.11 4.87 3.30
CA THR A 130 -12.73 4.69 3.75
C THR A 130 -11.98 3.66 2.91
N PHE A 131 -12.53 2.47 2.70
CA PHE A 131 -11.83 1.45 1.91
C PHE A 131 -11.90 1.71 0.42
N GLN A 132 -12.93 2.40 -0.08
CA GLN A 132 -12.95 2.91 -1.44
C GLN A 132 -11.77 3.86 -1.68
N ALA A 133 -11.53 4.82 -0.78
CA ALA A 133 -10.38 5.71 -0.85
C ALA A 133 -9.05 4.93 -0.80
N VAL A 134 -8.89 4.04 0.18
CA VAL A 134 -7.66 3.25 0.37
C VAL A 134 -7.33 2.39 -0.86
N PHE A 135 -8.29 1.66 -1.41
CA PHE A 135 -8.02 0.78 -2.56
C PHE A 135 -7.76 1.56 -3.85
N ARG A 136 -8.42 2.70 -4.04
CA ARG A 136 -8.15 3.58 -5.19
C ARG A 136 -6.77 4.20 -5.10
N ILE A 137 -6.40 4.75 -3.94
CA ILE A 137 -5.05 5.25 -3.69
C ILE A 137 -4.01 4.15 -3.88
N ARG A 138 -4.24 2.93 -3.34
CA ARG A 138 -3.32 1.80 -3.54
C ARG A 138 -3.13 1.47 -5.02
N SER A 139 -4.20 1.50 -5.83
CA SER A 139 -4.11 1.30 -7.28
C SER A 139 -3.28 2.41 -7.95
N GLN A 140 -3.48 3.67 -7.57
CA GLN A 140 -2.72 4.80 -8.11
C GLN A 140 -1.24 4.75 -7.71
N VAL A 141 -0.94 4.36 -6.46
CA VAL A 141 0.43 4.13 -5.98
C VAL A 141 1.12 3.04 -6.81
N ALA A 142 0.46 1.92 -7.05
CA ALA A 142 1.02 0.84 -7.88
C ALA A 142 1.31 1.30 -9.31
N TYR A 143 0.38 2.04 -9.92
CA TYR A 143 0.57 2.63 -11.24
C TYR A 143 1.75 3.63 -11.26
N ALA A 144 1.84 4.50 -10.26
CA ALA A 144 2.91 5.48 -10.13
C ALA A 144 4.28 4.81 -9.96
N LEU A 145 4.38 3.76 -9.14
CA LEU A 145 5.61 2.98 -8.97
C LEU A 145 6.07 2.35 -10.29
N HIS A 146 5.16 1.70 -11.02
CA HIS A 146 5.48 1.16 -12.33
C HIS A 146 5.94 2.25 -13.32
N SER A 147 5.24 3.38 -13.36
CA SER A 147 5.57 4.51 -14.24
C SER A 147 6.95 5.09 -13.89
N PHE A 148 7.22 5.32 -12.60
CA PHE A 148 8.48 5.86 -12.10
C PHE A 148 9.69 5.07 -12.62
N PHE A 149 9.65 3.74 -12.45
CA PHE A 149 10.74 2.87 -12.83
C PHE A 149 10.85 2.70 -14.36
N GLN A 150 9.73 2.47 -15.05
CA GLN A 150 9.75 2.23 -16.50
C GLN A 150 10.14 3.48 -17.29
N GLU A 151 9.71 4.68 -16.87
CA GLU A 151 10.13 5.95 -17.49
C GLU A 151 11.62 6.24 -17.29
N ARG A 152 12.24 5.64 -16.26
CA ARG A 152 13.69 5.69 -16.00
C ARG A 152 14.47 4.53 -16.63
N GLY A 153 13.80 3.67 -17.40
CA GLY A 153 14.43 2.58 -18.15
C GLY A 153 14.65 1.29 -17.36
N PHE A 154 14.13 1.19 -16.14
CA PHE A 154 14.23 -0.05 -15.37
C PHE A 154 13.36 -1.15 -15.99
N VAL A 155 13.85 -2.38 -15.95
CA VAL A 155 13.11 -3.56 -16.41
C VAL A 155 12.33 -4.19 -15.26
N TYR A 156 11.01 -4.33 -15.46
CA TYR A 156 10.17 -5.07 -14.53
C TYR A 156 10.44 -6.57 -14.63
N VAL A 157 10.87 -7.21 -13.54
CA VAL A 157 11.18 -8.64 -13.50
C VAL A 157 10.33 -9.38 -12.48
N HIS A 158 9.90 -10.59 -12.84
CA HIS A 158 9.20 -11.50 -11.93
C HIS A 158 10.20 -12.50 -11.34
N THR A 159 10.52 -12.34 -10.07
CA THR A 159 11.37 -13.27 -9.32
C THR A 159 10.55 -14.46 -8.78
N PRO A 160 11.17 -15.63 -8.54
CA PRO A 160 10.45 -16.80 -8.04
C PRO A 160 9.86 -16.58 -6.64
N ILE A 161 8.61 -17.01 -6.44
CA ILE A 161 7.95 -16.97 -5.13
C ILE A 161 8.26 -18.21 -4.29
N ILE A 162 8.30 -19.38 -4.92
CA ILE A 162 8.71 -20.62 -4.26
C ILE A 162 10.24 -20.70 -4.35
N THR A 163 10.89 -20.82 -3.19
CA THR A 163 12.34 -20.77 -3.07
C THR A 163 12.87 -21.89 -2.15
N ALA A 164 14.15 -22.21 -2.30
CA ALA A 164 14.90 -23.04 -1.35
C ALA A 164 15.98 -22.22 -0.63
N SER A 165 15.96 -20.89 -0.80
CA SER A 165 16.91 -19.94 -0.24
C SER A 165 16.20 -19.03 0.76
N ASP A 166 16.87 -18.76 1.88
CA ASP A 166 16.48 -17.73 2.83
C ASP A 166 17.34 -16.48 2.57
N THR A 167 16.72 -15.43 2.02
CA THR A 167 17.40 -14.18 1.66
C THR A 167 17.77 -13.35 2.89
N GLU A 168 16.93 -13.33 3.92
CA GLU A 168 17.11 -12.49 5.11
C GLU A 168 17.77 -13.23 6.28
N GLY A 169 17.84 -14.56 6.24
CA GLY A 169 18.46 -15.38 7.29
C GLY A 169 17.67 -15.38 8.61
N ALA A 170 16.42 -14.90 8.59
CA ALA A 170 15.58 -14.71 9.76
C ALA A 170 14.74 -15.96 10.13
N GLY A 171 14.87 -17.06 9.37
CA GLY A 171 14.57 -18.42 9.85
C GLY A 171 13.09 -18.85 9.91
N GLU A 172 12.12 -17.93 9.87
CA GLU A 172 10.69 -18.29 9.88
C GLU A 172 10.03 -18.03 8.51
N MET A 173 10.14 -19.02 7.61
CA MET A 173 9.50 -19.02 6.28
C MET A 173 8.34 -20.03 6.22
N PHE A 174 7.29 -19.72 5.45
CA PHE A 174 6.21 -20.68 5.20
C PHE A 174 6.68 -21.79 4.27
N GLN A 175 6.62 -23.04 4.73
CA GLN A 175 6.98 -24.21 3.93
C GLN A 175 5.91 -24.48 2.85
N VAL A 176 6.38 -24.76 1.63
CA VAL A 176 5.55 -25.17 0.49
C VAL A 176 5.89 -26.63 0.20
N THR A 177 4.92 -27.52 0.35
CA THR A 177 5.11 -28.97 0.21
C THR A 177 3.87 -29.63 -0.37
N THR A 178 4.07 -30.72 -1.10
CA THR A 178 3.02 -31.63 -1.57
C THR A 178 3.01 -32.95 -0.81
N LEU A 179 3.94 -33.14 0.14
CA LEU A 179 3.98 -34.33 0.97
C LEU A 179 2.68 -34.45 1.78
N PRO A 180 2.11 -35.66 1.90
CA PRO A 180 0.91 -35.89 2.69
C PRO A 180 1.25 -35.69 4.18
N LEU A 181 0.63 -34.70 4.84
CA LEU A 181 0.92 -34.38 6.24
C LEU A 181 0.58 -35.52 7.20
N GLU A 182 -0.39 -36.36 6.84
CA GLU A 182 -0.79 -37.54 7.60
C GLU A 182 0.19 -38.72 7.43
N SER A 183 1.05 -38.68 6.42
CA SER A 183 1.96 -39.78 6.10
C SER A 183 3.26 -39.27 5.47
N VAL A 184 3.90 -38.29 6.11
CA VAL A 184 5.15 -37.70 5.64
C VAL A 184 6.21 -38.80 5.51
N PRO A 185 6.89 -38.95 4.36
CA PRO A 185 7.95 -39.93 4.19
C PRO A 185 9.16 -39.56 5.06
N MET A 186 9.63 -40.51 5.86
CA MET A 186 10.72 -40.32 6.82
C MET A 186 11.78 -41.41 6.64
N GLU A 187 13.06 -41.05 6.73
CA GLU A 187 14.18 -41.98 6.87
C GLU A 187 15.08 -41.45 7.99
N LYS A 188 15.46 -42.31 8.95
CA LYS A 188 16.32 -41.92 10.11
C LYS A 188 15.84 -40.65 10.84
N ASP A 189 14.53 -40.54 11.05
CA ASP A 189 13.86 -39.39 11.69
C ASP A 189 13.97 -38.05 10.92
N GLU A 190 14.36 -38.09 9.65
CA GLU A 190 14.39 -36.93 8.75
C GLU A 190 13.35 -37.06 7.63
N VAL A 191 12.67 -35.95 7.34
CA VAL A 191 11.72 -35.84 6.22
C VAL A 191 12.46 -36.05 4.91
N GLN A 192 11.95 -36.96 4.07
CA GLN A 192 12.51 -37.26 2.75
C GLN A 192 12.04 -36.26 1.71
N TYR A 193 12.60 -35.05 1.75
CA TYR A 193 12.28 -33.99 0.78
C TYR A 193 12.62 -34.34 -0.68
N GLY A 194 13.46 -35.36 -0.92
CA GLY A 194 13.70 -35.90 -2.26
C GLY A 194 12.43 -36.45 -2.92
N GLU A 195 11.42 -36.81 -2.12
CA GLU A 195 10.09 -37.26 -2.60
C GLU A 195 9.07 -36.12 -2.72
N ASP A 196 9.41 -34.89 -2.33
CA ASP A 196 8.53 -33.73 -2.49
C ASP A 196 8.56 -33.20 -3.95
N PHE A 197 7.64 -32.31 -4.30
CA PHE A 197 7.42 -31.82 -5.67
C PHE A 197 8.70 -31.27 -6.35
N PHE A 198 9.52 -30.54 -5.59
CA PHE A 198 10.77 -29.95 -6.10
C PHE A 198 12.03 -30.78 -5.79
N GLY A 199 11.86 -31.98 -5.21
CA GLY A 199 12.95 -32.86 -4.78
C GLY A 199 13.85 -32.28 -3.69
N LYS A 200 13.40 -31.21 -3.01
CA LYS A 200 14.09 -30.55 -1.89
C LYS A 200 13.09 -29.74 -1.07
N LYS A 201 13.47 -29.34 0.14
CA LYS A 201 12.66 -28.45 0.99
C LYS A 201 12.49 -27.10 0.31
N THR A 202 11.25 -26.63 0.22
CA THR A 202 10.91 -25.33 -0.37
C THR A 202 9.99 -24.52 0.53
N SER A 203 10.04 -23.20 0.37
CA SER A 203 9.30 -22.22 1.16
C SER A 203 8.80 -21.08 0.27
N LEU A 204 7.90 -20.26 0.79
CA LEU A 204 7.56 -18.96 0.21
C LEU A 204 8.64 -17.93 0.52
N THR A 205 9.03 -17.14 -0.48
CA THR A 205 10.12 -16.18 -0.37
C THR A 205 9.81 -15.01 0.57
N VAL A 206 10.84 -14.58 1.30
CA VAL A 206 10.82 -13.34 2.10
C VAL A 206 11.20 -12.12 1.26
N SER A 207 11.95 -12.32 0.17
CA SER A 207 12.47 -11.26 -0.70
C SER A 207 12.95 -11.83 -2.04
N GLY A 208 12.73 -11.09 -3.13
CA GLY A 208 13.24 -11.40 -4.46
C GLY A 208 14.66 -10.91 -4.72
N GLN A 209 15.30 -10.23 -3.77
CA GLN A 209 16.56 -9.50 -3.94
C GLN A 209 17.69 -10.34 -4.57
N LEU A 210 17.99 -11.52 -4.03
CA LEU A 210 19.10 -12.35 -4.54
C LEU A 210 18.91 -12.72 -6.02
N ASN A 211 17.67 -12.94 -6.46
CA ASN A 211 17.36 -13.14 -7.87
C ASN A 211 17.47 -11.81 -8.64
N GLY A 212 17.01 -10.70 -8.06
CA GLY A 212 17.15 -9.34 -8.59
C GLY A 212 18.59 -9.00 -8.94
N GLU A 213 19.56 -9.32 -8.08
CA GLU A 213 21.00 -9.11 -8.32
C GLU A 213 21.48 -9.84 -9.60
N THR A 214 20.99 -11.06 -9.86
CA THR A 214 21.32 -11.79 -11.09
C THR A 214 20.71 -11.16 -12.34
N PHE A 215 19.51 -10.59 -12.22
CA PHE A 215 18.84 -9.87 -13.31
C PHE A 215 19.49 -8.52 -13.60
N ALA A 216 19.93 -7.79 -12.57
CA ALA A 216 20.66 -6.53 -12.70
C ALA A 216 21.97 -6.71 -13.50
N GLN A 217 22.65 -7.86 -13.40
CA GLN A 217 23.81 -8.14 -14.25
C GLN A 217 23.47 -8.30 -15.74
N ALA A 218 22.21 -8.62 -16.09
CA ALA A 218 21.76 -8.76 -17.47
C ALA A 218 21.11 -7.48 -18.01
N PHE A 219 20.34 -6.78 -17.18
CA PHE A 219 19.49 -5.66 -17.56
C PHE A 219 19.93 -4.32 -16.99
N ARG A 220 21.03 -4.30 -16.22
CA ARG A 220 21.56 -3.17 -15.46
C ARG A 220 20.63 -2.72 -14.33
N ASP A 221 19.45 -2.22 -14.67
CA ASP A 221 18.50 -1.63 -13.73
C ASP A 221 17.18 -2.41 -13.80
N ILE A 222 16.80 -3.04 -12.69
CA ILE A 222 15.57 -3.84 -12.59
C ILE A 222 14.76 -3.43 -11.39
N TYR A 223 13.48 -3.82 -11.37
CA TYR A 223 12.70 -3.83 -10.15
C TYR A 223 11.76 -5.02 -10.10
N THR A 224 11.54 -5.56 -8.90
CA THR A 224 10.46 -6.50 -8.62
C THR A 224 9.23 -5.73 -8.12
N PHE A 225 8.06 -6.34 -8.27
CA PHE A 225 6.81 -5.89 -7.68
C PHE A 225 6.00 -7.17 -7.43
N GLY A 226 6.15 -7.75 -6.24
CA GLY A 226 5.65 -9.10 -5.98
C GLY A 226 5.26 -9.34 -4.53
N PRO A 227 4.46 -10.40 -4.27
CA PRO A 227 4.15 -10.79 -2.91
C PRO A 227 5.37 -11.41 -2.22
N THR A 228 5.54 -11.11 -0.94
CA THR A 228 6.51 -11.74 -0.04
C THR A 228 5.83 -12.14 1.26
N PHE A 229 6.48 -13.06 1.99
CA PHE A 229 5.86 -13.75 3.10
C PHE A 229 6.80 -13.84 4.29
N ARG A 230 6.30 -13.58 5.50
CA ARG A 230 7.04 -13.76 6.76
C ARG A 230 6.20 -14.61 7.71
N ALA A 231 6.77 -15.69 8.22
CA ALA A 231 6.06 -16.62 9.11
C ALA A 231 6.23 -16.30 10.61
N GLU A 232 6.78 -15.12 10.91
CA GLU A 232 6.94 -14.66 12.28
C GLU A 232 5.61 -14.58 13.03
N LYS A 233 5.58 -15.04 14.28
CA LYS A 233 4.40 -14.94 15.15
C LYS A 233 4.26 -13.52 15.73
N SER A 234 4.04 -12.55 14.84
CA SER A 234 3.95 -11.13 15.17
C SER A 234 2.53 -10.61 14.93
N ASN A 235 1.72 -10.53 15.99
CA ASN A 235 0.36 -9.97 15.92
C ASN A 235 0.35 -8.50 16.36
N THR A 236 0.91 -7.63 15.52
CA THR A 236 0.93 -6.18 15.75
C THR A 236 0.03 -5.46 14.75
N GLN A 237 -0.12 -4.14 14.90
CA GLN A 237 -0.91 -3.33 13.97
C GLN A 237 -0.21 -3.06 12.63
N ARG A 238 1.07 -3.44 12.48
CA ARG A 238 1.94 -3.08 11.36
C ARG A 238 2.48 -4.28 10.58
N HIS A 239 2.44 -5.48 11.16
CA HIS A 239 2.94 -6.68 10.51
C HIS A 239 1.83 -7.43 9.77
N ALA A 240 2.19 -8.01 8.63
CA ALA A 240 1.35 -8.90 7.85
C ALA A 240 2.19 -10.12 7.42
N ALA A 241 1.58 -11.31 7.45
CA ALA A 241 2.26 -12.52 7.02
C ALA A 241 2.42 -12.62 5.48
N GLU A 242 1.57 -11.90 4.75
CA GLU A 242 1.63 -11.71 3.29
C GLU A 242 1.54 -10.21 3.01
N PHE A 243 2.51 -9.69 2.26
CA PHE A 243 2.56 -8.30 1.84
C PHE A 243 3.24 -8.20 0.47
N TRP A 244 3.30 -7.00 -0.09
CA TRP A 244 3.89 -6.76 -1.40
C TRP A 244 5.13 -5.91 -1.23
N MET A 245 6.23 -6.36 -1.83
CA MET A 245 7.48 -5.61 -1.87
C MET A 245 7.77 -5.14 -3.29
N ILE A 246 8.42 -3.98 -3.35
CA ILE A 246 8.95 -3.40 -4.57
C ILE A 246 10.45 -3.27 -4.35
N GLU A 247 11.23 -4.05 -5.11
CA GLU A 247 12.66 -4.22 -4.86
C GLU A 247 13.44 -3.83 -6.12
N PRO A 248 13.87 -2.56 -6.25
CA PRO A 248 14.78 -2.16 -7.31
C PRO A 248 16.20 -2.64 -7.04
N GLU A 249 16.91 -3.06 -8.08
CA GLU A 249 18.32 -3.45 -8.03
C GLU A 249 19.04 -2.83 -9.25
N MET A 250 20.22 -2.24 -9.01
CA MET A 250 20.92 -1.41 -9.99
C MET A 250 22.40 -1.79 -10.07
N ALA A 251 22.88 -2.16 -11.25
CA ALA A 251 24.29 -2.41 -11.49
C ALA A 251 25.06 -1.09 -11.61
N PHE A 252 26.30 -1.08 -11.07
CA PHE A 252 27.17 0.10 -11.00
C PHE A 252 26.66 1.23 -10.09
N ALA A 253 25.72 0.94 -9.19
CA ALA A 253 25.22 1.87 -8.18
C ALA A 253 25.93 1.67 -6.84
N ASP A 254 26.09 2.76 -6.08
CA ASP A 254 26.54 2.73 -4.68
C ASP A 254 25.41 3.13 -3.71
N LEU A 255 25.74 3.30 -2.42
CA LEU A 255 24.74 3.66 -1.40
C LEU A 255 24.11 5.04 -1.64
N ASP A 256 24.85 5.99 -2.23
CA ASP A 256 24.31 7.32 -2.56
C ASP A 256 23.27 7.23 -3.68
N ASP A 257 23.51 6.40 -4.69
CA ASP A 257 22.54 6.11 -5.75
C ASP A 257 21.26 5.45 -5.19
N VAL A 258 21.41 4.51 -4.24
CA VAL A 258 20.28 3.87 -3.54
C VAL A 258 19.43 4.90 -2.81
N MET A 259 20.07 5.80 -2.03
CA MET A 259 19.37 6.88 -1.33
C MET A 259 18.69 7.85 -2.30
N PHE A 260 19.35 8.21 -3.40
CA PHE A 260 18.79 9.11 -4.42
C PHE A 260 17.52 8.53 -5.04
N ILE A 261 17.56 7.26 -5.48
CA ILE A 261 16.40 6.60 -6.08
C ILE A 261 15.26 6.41 -5.07
N ALA A 262 15.58 6.08 -3.81
CA ALA A 262 14.57 5.97 -2.75
C ALA A 262 13.85 7.31 -2.51
N GLU A 263 14.59 8.42 -2.40
CA GLU A 263 14.03 9.76 -2.21
C GLU A 263 13.19 10.20 -3.42
N ASP A 264 13.74 10.08 -4.64
CA ASP A 264 13.06 10.48 -5.88
C ASP A 264 11.76 9.67 -6.10
N MET A 265 11.81 8.35 -5.85
CA MET A 265 10.65 7.46 -5.94
C MET A 265 9.55 7.88 -4.97
N LEU A 266 9.88 8.09 -3.69
CA LEU A 266 8.90 8.48 -2.68
C LEU A 266 8.24 9.82 -3.04
N LYS A 267 9.04 10.82 -3.42
CA LYS A 267 8.53 12.13 -3.82
C LYS A 267 7.63 12.04 -5.05
N TYR A 268 8.06 11.31 -6.07
CA TYR A 268 7.29 11.10 -7.30
C TYR A 268 5.93 10.46 -7.01
N VAL A 269 5.91 9.35 -6.26
CA VAL A 269 4.67 8.62 -5.95
C VAL A 269 3.71 9.48 -5.13
N ILE A 270 4.21 10.20 -4.12
CA ILE A 270 3.38 11.08 -3.30
C ILE A 270 2.79 12.22 -4.14
N GLN A 271 3.61 12.89 -4.97
CA GLN A 271 3.14 13.93 -5.89
C GLN A 271 2.08 13.40 -6.85
N TYR A 272 2.31 12.22 -7.42
CA TYR A 272 1.36 11.58 -8.34
C TYR A 272 0.00 11.37 -7.67
N VAL A 273 -0.03 10.85 -6.43
CA VAL A 273 -1.29 10.61 -5.70
C VAL A 273 -1.96 11.92 -5.26
N LEU A 274 -1.19 12.94 -4.86
CA LEU A 274 -1.71 14.29 -4.54
C LEU A 274 -2.49 14.90 -5.72
N VAL A 275 -2.02 14.65 -6.95
CA VAL A 275 -2.66 15.15 -8.17
C VAL A 275 -3.82 14.26 -8.64
N ASN A 276 -3.67 12.93 -8.56
CA ASN A 276 -4.59 11.97 -9.21
C ASN A 276 -5.65 11.35 -8.29
N ALA A 277 -5.59 11.59 -6.98
CA ALA A 277 -6.58 11.13 -6.00
C ALA A 277 -6.98 12.22 -4.98
N PRO A 278 -7.27 13.47 -5.41
CA PRO A 278 -7.51 14.57 -4.49
C PRO A 278 -8.77 14.35 -3.64
N GLU A 279 -9.83 13.76 -4.19
CA GLU A 279 -11.08 13.49 -3.45
C GLU A 279 -10.88 12.43 -2.36
N GLU A 280 -10.14 11.36 -2.67
CA GLU A 280 -9.81 10.32 -1.70
C GLU A 280 -8.94 10.86 -0.57
N LEU A 281 -7.92 11.65 -0.90
CA LEU A 281 -7.01 12.25 0.07
C LEU A 281 -7.72 13.27 0.96
N GLU A 282 -8.57 14.15 0.39
CA GLU A 282 -9.33 15.12 1.17
C GLU A 282 -10.28 14.42 2.14
N PHE A 283 -10.94 13.35 1.71
CA PHE A 283 -11.76 12.54 2.61
C PHE A 283 -10.94 11.93 3.76
N LEU A 284 -9.80 11.32 3.45
CA LEU A 284 -8.94 10.73 4.49
C LEU A 284 -8.39 11.80 5.43
N ASN A 285 -8.03 12.97 4.90
CA ASN A 285 -7.58 14.10 5.68
C ASN A 285 -8.67 14.59 6.65
N GLN A 286 -9.89 14.76 6.16
CA GLN A 286 -10.98 15.27 6.97
C GLN A 286 -11.46 14.27 8.05
N PHE A 287 -11.53 12.99 7.72
CA PHE A 287 -12.26 11.99 8.53
C PHE A 287 -11.38 10.91 9.19
N VAL A 288 -10.12 10.76 8.77
CA VAL A 288 -9.23 9.71 9.28
C VAL A 288 -7.99 10.30 9.95
N ASP A 289 -7.27 11.19 9.27
CA ASP A 289 -6.04 11.81 9.77
C ASP A 289 -5.92 13.26 9.30
N LYS A 290 -6.23 14.20 10.21
CA LYS A 290 -6.28 15.65 9.93
C LYS A 290 -4.95 16.28 9.49
N GLY A 291 -3.83 15.60 9.73
CA GLY A 291 -2.50 16.06 9.30
C GLY A 291 -2.00 15.37 8.04
N LEU A 292 -2.82 14.57 7.36
CA LEU A 292 -2.39 13.76 6.22
C LEU A 292 -1.81 14.60 5.09
N LEU A 293 -2.56 15.58 4.59
CA LEU A 293 -2.13 16.40 3.45
C LEU A 293 -0.92 17.26 3.80
N GLU A 294 -0.89 17.85 4.99
CA GLU A 294 0.26 18.63 5.48
C GLU A 294 1.52 17.75 5.52
N ARG A 295 1.41 16.54 6.07
CA ARG A 295 2.54 15.62 6.17
C ARG A 295 3.02 15.12 4.81
N LEU A 296 2.12 14.83 3.86
CA LEU A 296 2.51 14.41 2.51
C LEU A 296 3.23 15.54 1.76
N ASN A 297 2.72 16.77 1.80
CA ASN A 297 3.39 17.92 1.20
C ASN A 297 4.74 18.19 1.86
N HIS A 298 4.82 18.09 3.20
CA HIS A 298 6.07 18.25 3.93
C HIS A 298 7.15 17.25 3.50
N ILE A 299 6.79 15.98 3.29
CA ILE A 299 7.73 14.97 2.78
C ILE A 299 8.22 15.34 1.38
N VAL A 300 7.31 15.78 0.50
CA VAL A 300 7.64 16.15 -0.88
C VAL A 300 8.58 17.35 -0.95
N GLU A 301 8.33 18.37 -0.13
CA GLU A 301 9.07 19.63 -0.12
C GLU A 301 10.40 19.55 0.64
N SER A 302 10.56 18.55 1.52
CA SER A 302 11.76 18.38 2.34
C SER A 302 12.92 17.77 1.56
N GLU A 303 14.14 18.27 1.76
CA GLU A 303 15.36 17.51 1.50
C GLU A 303 15.59 16.52 2.64
N PHE A 304 15.82 15.25 2.31
CA PHE A 304 15.96 14.20 3.32
C PHE A 304 17.29 14.38 4.06
N ALA A 305 17.25 14.36 5.39
CA ALA A 305 18.47 14.41 6.19
C ALA A 305 19.25 13.09 6.03
N ARG A 306 20.56 13.14 6.25
CA ARG A 306 21.42 11.96 6.30
C ARG A 306 22.16 11.96 7.63
N VAL A 307 22.22 10.80 8.26
CA VAL A 307 22.94 10.59 9.52
C VAL A 307 23.51 9.17 9.52
N THR A 308 24.70 8.99 10.06
CA THR A 308 25.22 7.63 10.28
C THR A 308 24.52 7.00 11.49
N TYR A 309 24.43 5.68 11.54
CA TYR A 309 23.89 4.95 12.69
C TYR A 309 24.60 5.36 13.98
N THR A 310 25.93 5.51 13.92
CA THR A 310 26.74 5.91 15.08
C THR A 310 26.32 7.28 15.61
N GLU A 311 26.18 8.28 14.74
CA GLU A 311 25.70 9.61 15.13
C GLU A 311 24.24 9.58 15.63
N ALA A 312 23.38 8.79 14.97
CA ALA A 312 22.00 8.61 15.39
C ALA A 312 21.90 8.04 16.81
N VAL A 313 22.68 6.99 17.12
CA VAL A 313 22.81 6.41 18.46
C VAL A 313 23.32 7.45 19.46
N GLU A 314 24.34 8.23 19.12
CA GLU A 314 24.85 9.29 20.02
C GLU A 314 23.81 10.37 20.33
N ILE A 315 22.96 10.72 19.36
CA ILE A 315 21.84 11.65 19.55
C ILE A 315 20.79 11.03 20.47
N LEU A 316 20.40 9.79 20.19
CA LEU A 316 19.34 9.07 20.91
C LEU A 316 19.76 8.73 22.35
N GLN A 317 21.01 8.33 22.57
CA GLN A 317 21.55 8.01 23.89
C GLN A 317 21.45 9.19 24.87
N LYS A 318 21.61 10.42 24.39
CA LYS A 318 21.42 11.64 25.22
C LYS A 318 19.99 11.81 25.72
N GLN A 319 19.05 11.08 25.13
CA GLN A 319 17.62 11.11 25.41
C GLN A 319 17.09 9.76 25.91
N ASN A 320 17.98 8.82 26.28
CA ASN A 320 17.61 7.45 26.65
C ASN A 320 16.54 7.39 27.75
N ASP A 321 16.52 8.34 28.68
CA ASP A 321 15.51 8.41 29.75
C ASP A 321 14.07 8.59 29.23
N ARG A 322 13.88 9.01 27.97
CA ARG A 322 12.58 9.20 27.32
C ARG A 322 12.04 7.95 26.63
N PHE A 323 12.90 6.95 26.38
CA PHE A 323 12.55 5.76 25.62
C PHE A 323 12.27 4.57 26.54
N GLU A 324 11.33 3.74 26.12
CA GLU A 324 11.04 2.44 26.74
C GLU A 324 12.21 1.48 26.47
N TYR A 325 12.68 1.44 25.22
CA TYR A 325 13.86 0.69 24.79
C TYR A 325 15.10 1.58 24.86
N LYS A 326 16.12 1.15 25.61
CA LYS A 326 17.36 1.94 25.71
C LYS A 326 18.19 1.72 24.45
N VAL A 327 18.73 2.82 23.92
CA VAL A 327 19.59 2.82 22.75
C VAL A 327 21.04 2.64 23.18
N GLU A 328 21.72 1.68 22.55
CA GLU A 328 23.16 1.48 22.64
C GLU A 328 23.74 1.07 21.30
N TRP A 329 25.02 1.35 21.08
CA TRP A 329 25.66 1.00 19.82
C TRP A 329 25.68 -0.53 19.65
N GLY A 330 25.14 -1.01 18.53
CA GLY A 330 24.95 -2.42 18.25
C GLY A 330 23.50 -2.91 18.45
N CYS A 331 22.59 -2.10 19.01
CA CYS A 331 21.17 -2.45 19.04
C CYS A 331 20.45 -1.94 17.79
N ASP A 332 19.41 -2.66 17.37
CA ASP A 332 18.53 -2.18 16.30
C ASP A 332 17.65 -1.01 16.79
N LEU A 333 17.35 -0.07 15.89
CA LEU A 333 16.52 1.09 16.24
C LEU A 333 15.05 0.66 16.26
N GLN A 334 14.34 1.03 17.32
CA GLN A 334 12.90 0.79 17.44
C GLN A 334 12.13 1.97 16.84
N THR A 335 10.86 1.76 16.49
CA THR A 335 9.97 2.80 15.94
C THR A 335 9.98 4.09 16.77
N GLU A 336 10.05 4.01 18.11
CA GLU A 336 10.09 5.22 18.94
C GLU A 336 11.36 6.06 18.72
N HIS A 337 12.50 5.41 18.43
CA HIS A 337 13.77 6.07 18.13
C HIS A 337 13.73 6.71 16.73
N GLU A 338 13.26 5.96 15.74
CA GLU A 338 13.11 6.43 14.36
C GLU A 338 12.19 7.65 14.27
N ARG A 339 11.06 7.60 14.99
CA ARG A 339 10.14 8.73 15.09
C ARG A 339 10.76 9.91 15.81
N TYR A 340 11.56 9.68 16.86
CA TYR A 340 12.27 10.77 17.52
C TYR A 340 13.23 11.50 16.58
N LEU A 341 14.00 10.76 15.77
CA LEU A 341 14.89 11.35 14.77
C LEU A 341 14.12 12.20 13.76
N THR A 342 13.04 11.67 13.20
CA THR A 342 12.27 12.32 12.13
C THR A 342 11.36 13.47 12.62
N GLU A 343 10.79 13.37 13.82
CA GLU A 343 9.79 14.30 14.35
C GLU A 343 10.37 15.37 15.29
N GLU A 344 11.40 15.04 16.08
CA GLU A 344 11.94 15.94 17.12
C GLU A 344 13.29 16.54 16.73
N VAL A 345 14.21 15.71 16.19
CA VAL A 345 15.59 16.11 15.88
C VAL A 345 15.65 16.84 14.54
N TYR A 346 15.31 16.14 13.45
CA TYR A 346 15.47 16.64 12.09
C TYR A 346 14.22 17.32 11.54
N LYS A 347 13.03 16.94 12.06
CA LYS A 347 11.72 17.48 11.64
C LYS A 347 11.44 17.30 10.14
N ARG A 348 12.00 16.24 9.55
CA ARG A 348 11.92 15.88 8.14
C ARG A 348 12.31 14.40 7.98
N PRO A 349 12.07 13.77 6.82
CA PRO A 349 12.56 12.42 6.56
C PRO A 349 14.09 12.31 6.73
N VAL A 350 14.55 11.13 7.15
CA VAL A 350 15.96 10.89 7.50
C VAL A 350 16.41 9.55 6.93
N PHE A 351 17.54 9.54 6.22
CA PHE A 351 18.31 8.33 5.95
C PHE A 351 19.27 8.07 7.11
N VAL A 352 19.15 6.90 7.73
CA VAL A 352 20.15 6.38 8.67
C VAL A 352 21.03 5.39 7.91
N THR A 353 22.34 5.57 7.97
CA THR A 353 23.32 4.84 7.14
C THR A 353 24.37 4.13 7.98
N ASP A 354 25.16 3.23 7.39
CA ASP A 354 26.34 2.62 8.03
C ASP A 354 26.02 1.86 9.34
N TYR A 355 25.06 0.95 9.27
CA TYR A 355 24.66 0.13 10.40
C TYR A 355 25.73 -0.89 10.81
N PRO A 356 25.78 -1.33 12.09
CA PRO A 356 26.67 -2.38 12.54
C PRO A 356 26.43 -3.68 11.75
N LYS A 357 27.51 -4.32 11.30
CA LYS A 357 27.41 -5.54 10.47
C LYS A 357 26.61 -6.65 11.15
N ASP A 358 26.70 -6.76 12.48
CA ASP A 358 26.18 -7.88 13.26
C ASP A 358 24.65 -7.88 13.41
N ILE A 359 23.98 -6.77 13.09
CA ILE A 359 22.51 -6.66 13.09
C ILE A 359 21.91 -6.53 11.69
N LYS A 360 22.72 -6.72 10.65
CA LYS A 360 22.30 -6.60 9.26
C LYS A 360 22.68 -7.86 8.46
N ALA A 361 22.04 -8.02 7.31
CA ALA A 361 22.14 -9.23 6.51
C ALA A 361 23.54 -9.45 5.91
N PHE A 362 23.84 -10.71 5.57
CA PHE A 362 25.16 -11.14 5.11
C PHE A 362 25.62 -10.54 3.78
N TYR A 363 24.68 -10.08 2.95
CA TYR A 363 24.93 -9.58 1.60
C TYR A 363 25.33 -8.09 1.55
N MET A 364 25.26 -7.37 2.66
CA MET A 364 25.54 -5.93 2.69
C MET A 364 27.05 -5.66 2.66
N LYS A 365 27.48 -4.69 1.84
CA LYS A 365 28.90 -4.37 1.64
C LYS A 365 29.58 -3.94 2.94
N LEU A 366 30.71 -4.55 3.28
CA LEU A 366 31.47 -4.20 4.48
C LEU A 366 32.25 -2.89 4.26
N ASN A 367 32.01 -1.91 5.12
CA ASN A 367 32.70 -0.63 5.12
C ASN A 367 34.18 -0.78 5.49
N GLU A 368 34.98 0.24 5.17
CA GLU A 368 36.44 0.24 5.42
C GLU A 368 36.81 0.13 6.91
N ASP A 369 35.90 0.49 7.81
CA ASP A 369 36.09 0.38 9.27
C ASP A 369 36.05 -1.06 9.79
N GLY A 370 35.60 -2.02 8.97
CA GLY A 370 35.45 -3.43 9.31
C GLY A 370 34.36 -3.73 10.36
N LYS A 371 33.53 -2.75 10.72
CA LYS A 371 32.50 -2.84 11.78
C LYS A 371 31.09 -2.56 11.26
N THR A 372 30.96 -1.68 10.29
CA THR A 372 29.69 -1.27 9.71
C THR A 372 29.53 -1.81 8.29
N VAL A 373 28.29 -1.82 7.81
CA VAL A 373 27.94 -2.16 6.43
C VAL A 373 27.25 -0.99 5.77
N ALA A 374 27.40 -0.86 4.45
CA ALA A 374 26.75 0.16 3.62
C ALA A 374 25.24 -0.10 3.48
N ALA A 375 24.54 -0.08 4.61
CA ALA A 375 23.09 -0.21 4.74
C ALA A 375 22.46 1.17 4.89
N VAL A 376 21.20 1.28 4.49
CA VAL A 376 20.40 2.48 4.68
C VAL A 376 18.96 2.13 5.02
N ASP A 377 18.43 2.81 6.02
CA ASP A 377 17.00 2.82 6.33
C ASP A 377 16.47 4.24 6.11
N CYS A 378 15.42 4.38 5.30
CA CYS A 378 14.70 5.62 5.06
C CYS A 378 13.55 5.75 6.05
N LEU A 379 13.64 6.75 6.92
CA LEU A 379 12.67 7.00 7.97
C LEU A 379 11.78 8.19 7.61
N VAL A 380 10.47 8.05 7.80
CA VAL A 380 9.48 9.13 7.60
C VAL A 380 8.69 9.41 8.88
N PRO A 381 8.30 10.68 9.13
CA PRO A 381 7.47 11.06 10.27
C PRO A 381 6.18 10.23 10.38
N GLY A 382 5.82 9.83 11.60
CA GLY A 382 4.61 9.08 11.96
C GLY A 382 4.73 7.56 11.80
N ILE A 383 5.41 7.08 10.76
CA ILE A 383 5.52 5.64 10.46
C ILE A 383 6.82 5.07 11.03
N GLY A 384 7.95 5.73 10.81
CA GLY A 384 9.29 5.15 11.01
C GLY A 384 9.87 4.70 9.68
N GLU A 385 10.52 3.54 9.65
CA GLU A 385 11.06 2.94 8.43
C GLU A 385 9.98 2.76 7.34
N ILE A 386 10.29 3.18 6.11
CA ILE A 386 9.48 2.95 4.91
C ILE A 386 10.23 2.25 3.78
N ILE A 387 11.58 2.37 3.75
CA ILE A 387 12.46 1.69 2.79
C ILE A 387 13.71 1.24 3.54
N GLY A 388 14.09 -0.02 3.39
CA GLY A 388 15.39 -0.56 3.78
C GLY A 388 16.18 -0.97 2.54
N GLY A 389 17.49 -0.73 2.52
CA GLY A 389 18.36 -1.04 1.39
C GLY A 389 19.83 -1.10 1.77
N SER A 390 20.68 -1.48 0.83
CA SER A 390 22.14 -1.48 1.02
C SER A 390 22.87 -1.52 -0.31
N GLN A 391 24.11 -1.08 -0.33
CA GLN A 391 25.06 -1.50 -1.35
C GLN A 391 25.45 -2.98 -1.10
N ARG A 392 25.52 -3.78 -2.16
CA ARG A 392 25.81 -5.21 -2.06
C ARG A 392 27.32 -5.48 -1.98
N GLU A 393 27.70 -6.52 -1.25
CA GLU A 393 29.09 -6.96 -1.20
C GLU A 393 29.50 -7.58 -2.55
N ASP A 394 30.46 -6.95 -3.20
CA ASP A 394 30.95 -7.29 -4.55
C ASP A 394 32.31 -8.01 -4.51
N ASP A 395 32.95 -8.11 -3.34
CA ASP A 395 34.14 -8.91 -3.11
C ASP A 395 33.77 -10.34 -2.68
N TYR A 396 34.16 -11.31 -3.51
CA TYR A 396 33.86 -12.72 -3.29
C TYR A 396 34.38 -13.25 -1.95
N GLU A 397 35.59 -12.88 -1.55
CA GLU A 397 36.18 -13.39 -0.31
C GLU A 397 35.50 -12.77 0.91
N LYS A 398 35.19 -11.47 0.88
CA LYS A 398 34.42 -10.83 1.96
C LYS A 398 33.03 -11.44 2.11
N LEU A 399 32.30 -11.62 1.01
CA LEU A 399 30.96 -12.21 1.02
C LEU A 399 31.01 -13.65 1.56
N LYS A 400 31.93 -14.48 1.06
CA LYS A 400 32.09 -15.86 1.52
C LYS A 400 32.42 -15.92 3.01
N ASN A 401 33.37 -15.10 3.48
CA ASN A 401 33.74 -15.05 4.89
C ASN A 401 32.53 -14.64 5.75
N ARG A 402 31.74 -13.66 5.33
CA ARG A 402 30.53 -13.24 6.05
C ARG A 402 29.47 -14.35 6.12
N MET A 403 29.28 -15.09 5.03
CA MET A 403 28.39 -16.26 5.02
C MET A 403 28.89 -17.37 5.96
N GLU A 404 30.21 -17.54 6.12
CA GLU A 404 30.79 -18.50 7.07
C GLU A 404 30.66 -18.04 8.54
N GLU A 405 30.73 -16.73 8.81
CA GLU A 405 30.51 -16.15 10.15
C GLU A 405 29.10 -16.40 10.71
N LEU A 406 28.10 -16.57 9.83
CA LEU A 406 26.68 -16.64 10.19
C LEU A 406 26.08 -18.06 10.14
N LYS A 407 26.90 -19.09 9.89
CA LYS A 407 26.47 -20.50 9.80
C LYS A 407 26.22 -21.17 11.13
#